data_AF-A0A4P7SLJ3-F1
#
_entry.id   AF-A0A4P7SLJ3-F1
#
_cell.length_a   1.000
_cell.length_b   1.000
_cell.length_c   1.000
_cell.angle_alpha   90.00
_cell.angle_beta   90.00
_cell.angle_gamma   90.00
#
_symmetry.space_group_name_H-M   'P 1'
#
loop_
_entity.id
_entity.type
_entity.pdbx_description
1 polymer ?
#
loop_
_entity_poly.entity_id
_entity_poly.type
_entity_poly.pdbx_seq_one_letter_code
_entity_poly.pdbx_strand_id
1 'polypeptide(L)'
;MLVPLADAVRRTCGGKAGALGALVRAGLPVPAGVVVPFAAYLAAGGDRAPGGRTAERRDADTAAVAARPLPSDVRDALARGLDTLGDPVVAVRSSAGDEDTARASAAGQHATVLAVRGVDQVADAVRACWASLHSARAVSYRAASAADPDAGRDDGPGPGPDDVPVMAVLVQRLVDADVSGVMFTPGGPADATEIEASWGLGPSVVGGTVTPDAYRVTADGTVTRSLADKPTRMDRRDGRLVTSDVLAPDRRRPTLDDTTAARLAALGARIAAVLGGAQDVEWALAGGELWVLQARPVTADLPGPRPGPRQGPRAAGAPATLTGTPGSRGTATGAARIVRGPADFGRVRAGDVLVCPWTDPAWTPLLGVAAGVVTETGGVLSHAAIVARERGIPAVLGVRGATTTLRDGATLTVDGTAGTVTAVHP
;
A
#
# COMPACT_ATOMS: atom_id res chain seq x y z
N MET A 1 1.55 -21.28 20.15
CA MET A 1 0.13 -21.49 19.80
C MET A 1 -0.34 -20.30 18.93
N LEU A 2 -1.16 -20.53 17.90
CA LEU A 2 -1.72 -19.46 17.07
C LEU A 2 -2.74 -18.63 17.87
N VAL A 3 -2.92 -17.38 17.46
CA VAL A 3 -3.88 -16.45 18.06
C VAL A 3 -5.05 -16.28 17.09
N PRO A 4 -6.31 -16.54 17.49
CA PRO A 4 -7.47 -16.19 16.68
C PRO A 4 -7.45 -14.69 16.34
N LEU A 5 -7.87 -14.29 15.13
CA LEU A 5 -7.81 -12.87 14.75
C LEU A 5 -8.59 -11.96 15.71
N ALA A 6 -9.71 -12.43 16.26
CA ALA A 6 -10.49 -11.70 17.27
C ALA A 6 -9.70 -11.37 18.55
N ASP A 7 -8.69 -12.18 18.89
CA ASP A 7 -7.85 -12.03 20.08
C ASP A 7 -6.53 -11.31 19.78
N ALA A 8 -6.27 -10.97 18.51
CA ALA A 8 -5.05 -10.31 18.10
C ALA A 8 -4.96 -8.89 18.70
N VAL A 9 -3.78 -8.56 19.21
CA VAL A 9 -3.44 -7.25 19.78
C VAL A 9 -2.07 -6.79 19.28
N ARG A 10 -1.89 -5.47 19.12
CA ARG A 10 -0.68 -4.88 18.52
C ARG A 10 0.61 -5.37 19.16
N ARG A 11 0.65 -5.44 20.49
CA ARG A 11 1.85 -5.81 21.28
C ARG A 11 2.39 -7.21 20.99
N THR A 12 1.54 -8.16 20.54
CA THR A 12 1.96 -9.55 20.30
C THR A 12 1.80 -9.99 18.84
N CYS A 13 1.03 -9.23 18.06
CA CYS A 13 0.61 -9.59 16.71
C CYS A 13 0.92 -8.51 15.66
N GLY A 14 1.56 -7.39 16.03
CA GLY A 14 1.90 -6.30 15.11
C GLY A 14 0.71 -5.40 14.74
N GLY A 15 1.02 -4.31 14.03
CA GLY A 15 0.06 -3.25 13.68
C GLY A 15 -1.17 -3.75 12.96
N LYS A 16 -0.98 -4.44 11.82
CA LYS A 16 -2.06 -4.93 10.95
C LYS A 16 -3.02 -5.87 11.66
N ALA A 17 -2.48 -6.95 12.24
CA ALA A 17 -3.31 -7.94 12.89
C ALA A 17 -3.98 -7.38 14.16
N GLY A 18 -3.29 -6.50 14.90
CA GLY A 18 -3.86 -5.81 16.06
C GLY A 18 -5.05 -4.92 15.69
N ALA A 19 -4.92 -4.13 14.62
CA ALA A 19 -5.99 -3.28 14.11
C ALA A 19 -7.19 -4.13 13.65
N LEU A 20 -6.96 -5.14 12.80
CA LEU A 20 -8.03 -6.04 12.35
C LEU A 20 -8.70 -6.79 13.49
N GLY A 21 -7.96 -7.22 14.52
CA GLY A 21 -8.53 -7.84 15.71
C GLY A 21 -9.46 -6.89 16.48
N ALA A 22 -9.10 -5.60 16.58
CA ALA A 22 -9.99 -4.59 17.17
C ALA A 22 -11.29 -4.42 16.36
N LEU A 23 -11.20 -4.40 15.03
CA LEU A 23 -12.36 -4.31 14.15
C LEU A 23 -13.26 -5.55 14.25
N VAL A 24 -12.70 -6.76 14.35
CA VAL A 24 -13.46 -8.00 14.59
C VAL A 24 -14.23 -7.92 15.90
N ARG A 25 -13.58 -7.50 17.00
CA ARG A 25 -14.25 -7.34 18.31
C ARG A 25 -15.37 -6.30 18.28
N ALA A 26 -15.27 -5.30 17.40
CA ALA A 26 -16.32 -4.31 17.16
C ALA A 26 -17.44 -4.77 16.21
N GLY A 27 -17.41 -6.03 15.75
CA GLY A 27 -18.42 -6.59 14.85
C GLY A 27 -18.36 -6.04 13.43
N LEU A 28 -17.19 -5.60 12.97
CA LEU A 28 -16.97 -5.12 11.60
C LEU A 28 -16.61 -6.28 10.66
N PRO A 29 -16.91 -6.15 9.35
CA PRO A 29 -16.81 -7.26 8.41
C PRO A 29 -15.35 -7.50 7.99
N VAL A 30 -14.59 -8.16 8.86
CA VAL A 30 -13.21 -8.57 8.58
C VAL A 30 -13.21 -10.06 8.21
N PRO A 31 -12.53 -10.49 7.15
CA PRO A 31 -12.44 -11.91 6.82
C PRO A 31 -11.79 -12.71 7.96
N ALA A 32 -12.33 -13.89 8.24
CA ALA A 32 -11.84 -14.77 9.29
C ALA A 32 -10.36 -15.14 9.08
N GLY A 33 -9.62 -15.29 10.18
CA GLY A 33 -8.20 -15.61 10.12
C GLY A 33 -7.59 -15.96 11.47
N VAL A 34 -6.32 -16.34 11.43
CA VAL A 34 -5.48 -16.65 12.57
C VAL A 34 -4.13 -15.95 12.42
N VAL A 35 -3.43 -15.76 13.53
CA VAL A 35 -2.15 -15.06 13.57
C VAL A 35 -1.08 -15.96 14.15
N VAL A 36 0.06 -16.02 13.47
CA VAL A 36 1.33 -16.52 14.01
C VAL A 36 1.97 -15.38 14.81
N PRO A 37 1.98 -15.41 16.16
CA PRO A 37 2.39 -14.26 16.97
C PRO A 37 3.92 -14.09 17.02
N PHE A 38 4.40 -12.95 17.54
CA PHE A 38 5.84 -12.67 17.73
C PHE A 38 6.57 -13.78 18.50
N ALA A 39 5.92 -14.39 19.50
CA ALA A 39 6.50 -15.49 20.27
C ALA A 39 6.88 -16.70 19.38
N ALA A 40 6.09 -17.00 18.33
CA ALA A 40 6.40 -18.08 17.41
C ALA A 40 7.58 -17.74 16.48
N TYR A 41 7.69 -16.47 16.07
CA TYR A 41 8.86 -15.97 15.34
C TYR A 41 10.15 -16.11 16.16
N LEU A 42 10.12 -15.67 17.42
CA LEU A 42 11.25 -15.77 18.34
C LEU A 42 11.62 -17.22 18.64
N ALA A 43 10.63 -18.09 18.91
CA ALA A 43 10.86 -19.51 19.15
C ALA A 43 11.46 -20.22 17.92
N ALA A 44 11.14 -19.77 16.71
CA ALA A 44 11.77 -20.26 15.49
C ALA A 44 13.22 -19.78 15.32
N GLY A 45 13.74 -18.92 16.19
CA GLY A 45 15.08 -18.32 16.12
C GLY A 45 15.11 -17.06 15.25
N GLY A 46 14.01 -16.31 15.15
CA GLY A 46 13.91 -15.09 14.35
C GLY A 46 14.93 -14.00 14.73
N ASP A 47 15.37 -14.00 15.99
CA ASP A 47 16.43 -13.15 16.54
C ASP A 47 17.84 -13.49 16.04
N ARG A 48 18.04 -14.67 15.43
CA ARG A 48 19.36 -15.18 15.02
C ARG A 48 19.78 -14.78 13.60
N ALA A 49 19.06 -13.88 12.92
CA ALA A 49 19.48 -13.41 11.61
C ALA A 49 20.80 -12.61 11.75
N PRO A 50 21.86 -12.93 10.98
CA PRO A 50 23.13 -12.22 11.08
C PRO A 50 22.95 -10.72 10.80
N GLY A 51 23.61 -9.86 11.58
CA GLY A 51 23.57 -8.40 11.40
C GLY A 51 24.39 -7.91 10.20
N GLY A 52 24.12 -8.43 9.00
CA GLY A 52 24.81 -8.06 7.76
C GLY A 52 24.68 -6.58 7.42
N ARG A 53 25.80 -5.84 7.48
CA ARG A 53 25.83 -4.40 7.12
C ARG A 53 25.88 -4.13 5.60
N THR A 54 26.16 -5.14 4.77
CA THR A 54 26.22 -5.01 3.29
C THR A 54 25.01 -5.64 2.62
N ALA A 55 24.64 -5.17 1.42
CA ALA A 55 23.50 -5.70 0.65
C ALA A 55 23.62 -7.22 0.39
N GLU A 56 24.80 -7.68 -0.01
CA GLU A 56 25.07 -9.11 -0.27
C GLU A 56 24.87 -9.99 0.97
N ARG A 57 25.24 -9.48 2.16
CA ARG A 57 25.00 -10.18 3.43
C ARG A 57 23.51 -10.21 3.76
N ARG A 58 22.78 -9.12 3.53
CA ARG A 58 21.33 -9.06 3.77
C ARG A 58 20.54 -10.01 2.87
N ASP A 59 20.96 -10.18 1.61
CA ASP A 59 20.36 -11.17 0.71
C ASP A 59 20.61 -12.60 1.20
N ALA A 60 21.83 -12.87 1.70
CA ALA A 60 22.15 -14.15 2.35
C ALA A 60 21.33 -14.37 3.63
N ASP A 61 21.14 -13.35 4.47
CA ASP A 61 20.34 -13.43 5.70
C ASP A 61 18.86 -13.71 5.37
N THR A 62 18.31 -13.03 4.37
CA THR A 62 16.95 -13.25 3.86
C THR A 62 16.80 -14.69 3.36
N ALA A 63 17.74 -15.18 2.55
CA ALA A 63 17.73 -16.55 2.04
C ALA A 63 17.84 -17.60 3.16
N ALA A 64 18.70 -17.36 4.17
CA ALA A 64 18.88 -18.25 5.30
C ALA A 64 17.59 -18.39 6.14
N VAL A 65 16.89 -17.27 6.38
CA VAL A 65 15.61 -17.29 7.10
C VAL A 65 14.52 -17.99 6.28
N ALA A 66 14.46 -17.76 4.96
CA ALA A 66 13.49 -18.41 4.08
C ALA A 66 13.69 -19.93 3.98
N ALA A 67 14.94 -20.40 4.01
CA ALA A 67 15.31 -21.81 3.92
C ALA A 67 15.10 -22.58 5.24
N ARG A 68 15.01 -21.87 6.38
CA ARG A 68 14.87 -22.52 7.70
C ARG A 68 13.47 -23.14 7.86
N PRO A 69 13.34 -24.45 8.09
CA PRO A 69 12.03 -25.08 8.28
C PRO A 69 11.23 -24.43 9.41
N LEU A 70 9.91 -24.37 9.27
CA LEU A 70 9.06 -23.99 10.40
C LEU A 70 9.15 -25.07 11.49
N PRO A 71 9.21 -24.68 12.77
CA PRO A 71 9.01 -25.60 13.88
C PRO A 71 7.73 -26.42 13.71
N SER A 72 7.79 -27.72 14.01
CA SER A 72 6.67 -28.65 13.77
C SER A 72 5.42 -28.27 14.55
N ASP A 73 5.57 -27.75 15.77
CA ASP A 73 4.48 -27.25 16.61
C ASP A 73 3.73 -26.07 15.96
N VAL A 74 4.45 -25.17 15.28
CA VAL A 74 3.86 -24.07 14.52
C VAL A 74 3.16 -24.59 13.27
N ARG A 75 3.78 -25.52 12.53
CA ARG A 75 3.17 -26.15 11.34
C ARG A 75 1.89 -26.90 11.70
N ASP A 76 1.89 -27.69 12.77
CA ASP A 76 0.72 -28.44 13.21
C ASP A 76 -0.40 -27.50 13.71
N ALA A 77 -0.02 -26.39 14.34
CA ALA A 77 -0.98 -25.36 14.73
C ALA A 77 -1.59 -24.66 13.51
N LEU A 78 -0.80 -24.42 12.45
CA LEU A 78 -1.30 -23.90 11.17
C LEU A 78 -2.28 -24.88 10.51
N ALA A 79 -1.96 -26.18 10.47
CA ALA A 79 -2.89 -27.19 9.95
C ALA A 79 -4.25 -27.14 10.67
N ARG A 80 -4.24 -27.21 12.01
CA ARG A 80 -5.48 -27.10 12.81
C ARG A 80 -6.23 -25.78 12.60
N GLY A 81 -5.48 -24.67 12.47
CA GLY A 81 -6.05 -23.36 12.20
C GLY A 81 -6.75 -23.29 10.84
N LEU A 82 -6.14 -23.87 9.80
CA LEU A 82 -6.75 -23.96 8.47
C LEU A 82 -7.98 -24.85 8.46
N ASP A 83 -7.94 -26.00 9.12
CA ASP A 83 -9.10 -26.90 9.27
C ASP A 83 -10.28 -26.18 9.93
N THR A 84 -10.01 -25.42 10.99
CA THR A 84 -11.03 -24.62 11.70
C THR A 84 -11.65 -23.54 10.80
N LEU A 85 -10.87 -23.00 9.85
CA LEU A 85 -11.35 -22.02 8.86
C LEU A 85 -12.07 -22.68 7.67
N GLY A 86 -12.08 -24.02 7.60
CA GLY A 86 -12.66 -24.82 6.52
C GLY A 86 -11.73 -25.04 5.31
N ASP A 87 -10.40 -25.10 5.53
CA ASP A 87 -9.35 -25.15 4.49
C ASP A 87 -9.58 -24.16 3.31
N PRO A 88 -9.80 -22.86 3.61
CA PRO A 88 -10.03 -21.90 2.56
C PRO A 88 -8.72 -21.57 1.83
N VAL A 89 -8.85 -20.94 0.66
CA VAL A 89 -7.72 -20.18 0.10
C VAL A 89 -7.49 -18.95 0.98
N VAL A 90 -6.24 -18.69 1.32
CA VAL A 90 -5.84 -17.63 2.26
C VAL A 90 -4.88 -16.61 1.64
N ALA A 91 -4.90 -15.41 2.20
CA ALA A 91 -3.85 -14.41 2.14
C ALA A 91 -2.95 -14.55 3.38
N VAL A 92 -1.65 -14.56 3.17
CA VAL A 92 -0.62 -14.62 4.22
C VAL A 92 0.13 -13.29 4.20
N ARG A 93 0.02 -12.51 5.28
CA ARG A 93 0.45 -11.11 5.33
C ARG A 93 1.40 -10.89 6.50
N SER A 94 2.48 -10.14 6.28
CA SER A 94 3.30 -9.62 7.37
C SER A 94 2.48 -8.74 8.30
N SER A 95 2.85 -8.72 9.58
CA SER A 95 2.36 -7.79 10.58
C SER A 95 3.52 -7.52 11.55
N ALA A 96 4.42 -6.61 11.18
CA ALA A 96 5.63 -6.32 11.96
C ALA A 96 5.31 -5.48 13.21
N GLY A 97 6.22 -5.49 14.19
CA GLY A 97 6.09 -4.67 15.40
C GLY A 97 6.19 -3.16 15.15
N ASP A 98 6.87 -2.78 14.08
CA ASP A 98 7.15 -1.41 13.65
C ASP A 98 6.37 -0.99 12.39
N GLU A 99 5.52 -1.87 11.83
CA GLU A 99 4.57 -1.53 10.78
C GLU A 99 3.39 -0.68 11.31
N ASP A 100 2.78 0.10 10.42
CA ASP A 100 1.53 0.85 10.63
C ASP A 100 1.54 1.69 11.92
N THR A 101 2.55 2.56 12.03
CA THR A 101 2.63 3.57 13.09
C THR A 101 1.97 4.87 12.63
N ALA A 102 1.70 5.79 13.56
CA ALA A 102 1.14 7.11 13.22
C ALA A 102 2.05 7.96 12.30
N ARG A 103 3.34 7.62 12.17
CA ARG A 103 4.32 8.40 11.39
C ARG A 103 4.84 7.70 10.15
N ALA A 104 4.79 6.36 10.12
CA ALA A 104 5.39 5.56 9.08
C ALA A 104 4.41 4.45 8.68
N SER A 105 3.98 4.51 7.42
CA SER A 105 3.04 3.54 6.83
C SER A 105 3.69 2.20 6.52
N ALA A 106 5.03 2.14 6.43
CA ALA A 106 5.80 0.97 5.97
C ALA A 106 5.22 0.31 4.71
N ALA A 107 4.61 1.12 3.82
CA ALA A 107 3.82 0.64 2.70
C ALA A 107 4.63 -0.33 1.81
N GLY A 108 4.16 -1.59 1.78
CA GLY A 108 4.70 -2.69 0.99
C GLY A 108 6.17 -3.09 1.24
N GLN A 109 6.76 -2.69 2.36
CA GLN A 109 8.15 -3.07 2.70
C GLN A 109 8.30 -4.58 2.94
N HIS A 110 7.23 -5.23 3.41
CA HIS A 110 7.23 -6.64 3.77
C HIS A 110 6.39 -7.49 2.83
N ALA A 111 6.59 -8.80 2.87
CA ALA A 111 5.95 -9.72 1.94
C ALA A 111 4.48 -9.96 2.29
N THR A 112 3.65 -10.03 1.25
CA THR A 112 2.29 -10.56 1.28
C THR A 112 2.17 -11.60 0.17
N VAL A 113 1.63 -12.76 0.50
CA VAL A 113 1.40 -13.86 -0.45
C VAL A 113 -0.10 -14.12 -0.49
N LEU A 114 -0.67 -14.09 -1.69
CA LEU A 114 -2.10 -14.31 -1.92
C LEU A 114 -2.33 -15.65 -2.62
N ALA A 115 -3.59 -16.10 -2.61
CA ALA A 115 -4.03 -17.34 -3.26
C ALA A 115 -3.28 -18.59 -2.75
N VAL A 116 -3.00 -18.65 -1.44
CA VAL A 116 -2.29 -19.75 -0.80
C VAL A 116 -3.28 -20.81 -0.34
N ARG A 117 -2.98 -22.10 -0.54
CA ARG A 117 -3.84 -23.20 -0.07
C ARG A 117 -3.04 -24.35 0.54
N GLY A 118 -3.55 -24.91 1.63
CA GLY A 118 -2.95 -26.03 2.34
C GLY A 118 -1.76 -25.62 3.21
N VAL A 119 -1.50 -26.43 4.23
CA VAL A 119 -0.52 -26.11 5.28
C VAL A 119 0.89 -25.90 4.76
N ASP A 120 1.31 -26.65 3.74
CA ASP A 120 2.68 -26.55 3.21
C ASP A 120 2.92 -25.21 2.50
N GLN A 121 1.99 -24.77 1.65
CA GLN A 121 2.11 -23.46 1.00
C GLN A 121 1.97 -22.31 2.01
N VAL A 122 1.11 -22.47 3.03
CA VAL A 122 1.00 -21.48 4.12
C VAL A 122 2.28 -21.41 4.93
N ALA A 123 2.92 -22.54 5.23
CA ALA A 123 4.21 -22.60 5.89
C ALA A 123 5.27 -21.86 5.06
N ASP A 124 5.36 -22.11 3.76
CA ASP A 124 6.30 -21.43 2.86
C ASP A 124 6.06 -19.91 2.85
N ALA A 125 4.79 -19.49 2.79
CA ALA A 125 4.42 -18.08 2.82
C ALA A 125 4.75 -17.41 4.17
N VAL A 126 4.58 -18.09 5.31
CA VAL A 126 4.99 -17.58 6.63
C VAL A 126 6.51 -17.36 6.68
N ARG A 127 7.30 -18.28 6.13
CA ARG A 127 8.77 -18.09 6.02
C ARG A 127 9.13 -16.92 5.13
N ALA A 128 8.43 -16.75 4.01
CA ALA A 128 8.64 -15.62 3.11
C ALA A 128 8.35 -14.27 3.81
N CYS A 129 7.27 -14.19 4.60
CA CYS A 129 7.00 -13.01 5.44
C CYS A 129 8.14 -12.76 6.42
N TRP A 130 8.53 -13.75 7.22
CA TRP A 130 9.63 -13.61 8.18
C TRP A 130 10.97 -13.22 7.54
N ALA A 131 11.30 -13.79 6.39
CA ALA A 131 12.50 -13.45 5.64
C ALA A 131 12.45 -11.99 5.15
N SER A 132 11.27 -11.48 4.76
CA SER A 132 11.12 -10.11 4.27
C SER A 132 11.50 -9.04 5.31
N LEU A 133 11.49 -9.38 6.61
CA LEU A 133 11.96 -8.50 7.68
C LEU A 133 13.44 -8.11 7.52
N HIS A 134 14.24 -8.99 6.92
CA HIS A 134 15.69 -8.84 6.72
C HIS A 134 16.08 -8.36 5.33
N SER A 135 15.08 -8.13 4.46
CA SER A 135 15.32 -7.63 3.11
C SER A 135 16.04 -6.28 3.12
N ALA A 136 16.87 -6.02 2.11
CA ALA A 136 17.62 -4.77 2.00
C ALA A 136 16.71 -3.53 2.09
N ARG A 137 15.51 -3.61 1.51
CA ARG A 137 14.49 -2.54 1.57
C ARG A 137 13.96 -2.30 2.98
N ALA A 138 13.59 -3.37 3.70
CA ALA A 138 13.03 -3.25 5.04
C ALA A 138 14.05 -2.72 6.05
N VAL A 139 15.30 -3.18 5.95
CA VAL A 139 16.40 -2.67 6.80
C VAL A 139 16.67 -1.19 6.50
N SER A 140 16.73 -0.80 5.23
CA SER A 140 16.95 0.61 4.85
C SER A 140 15.81 1.53 5.27
N TYR A 141 14.56 1.06 5.17
CA TYR A 141 13.39 1.80 5.66
C TYR A 141 13.48 2.02 7.17
N ARG A 142 13.72 0.96 7.95
CA ARG A 142 13.87 1.06 9.42
C ARG A 142 15.03 1.99 9.82
N ALA A 143 16.17 1.90 9.13
CA ALA A 143 17.31 2.76 9.40
C ALA A 143 16.98 4.25 9.14
N ALA A 144 16.21 4.55 8.09
CA ALA A 144 15.74 5.91 7.81
C ALA A 144 14.74 6.40 8.87
N SER A 145 13.80 5.55 9.31
CA SER A 145 12.84 5.89 10.36
C SER A 145 13.50 6.08 11.73
N ALA A 146 14.52 5.30 12.06
CA ALA A 146 15.26 5.43 13.32
C ALA A 146 16.16 6.67 13.38
N ALA A 147 16.55 7.22 12.23
CA ALA A 147 17.32 8.46 12.14
C ALA A 147 16.44 9.72 12.28
N ASP A 148 15.11 9.57 12.33
CA ASP A 148 14.18 10.68 12.54
C ASP A 148 14.25 11.17 14.01
N PRO A 149 14.69 12.41 14.26
CA PRO A 149 14.88 12.94 15.61
C PRO A 149 13.58 13.05 16.43
N ASP A 150 12.40 13.01 15.79
CA ASP A 150 11.13 13.10 16.50
C ASP A 150 10.55 11.73 16.90
N ALA A 151 11.13 10.61 16.46
CA ALA A 151 10.60 9.23 16.54
C ALA A 151 10.13 8.74 17.92
N GLY A 152 10.63 9.29 19.04
CA GLY A 152 10.40 8.77 20.40
C GLY A 152 9.33 9.46 21.27
N ARG A 153 8.32 10.13 20.68
CA ARG A 153 7.40 11.03 21.44
C ARG A 153 5.92 10.62 21.54
N ASP A 154 5.47 9.44 21.12
CA ASP A 154 4.04 9.06 21.31
C ASP A 154 3.76 7.58 21.64
N ASP A 155 2.80 7.41 22.55
CA ASP A 155 2.10 6.24 23.15
C ASP A 155 2.63 4.81 22.93
N GLY A 156 3.68 4.49 23.68
CA GLY A 156 4.19 3.15 23.95
C GLY A 156 5.65 3.00 23.54
N PRO A 157 6.44 2.11 24.17
CA PRO A 157 7.80 1.87 23.74
C PRO A 157 7.74 1.22 22.35
N GLY A 158 7.86 2.03 21.30
CA GLY A 158 8.29 1.55 20.01
C GLY A 158 9.65 0.87 20.18
N PRO A 159 9.99 -0.13 19.35
CA PRO A 159 11.25 -0.83 19.51
C PRO A 159 12.41 0.18 19.46
N GLY A 160 13.25 0.16 20.50
CA GLY A 160 14.46 0.97 20.54
C GLY A 160 15.40 0.61 19.38
N PRO A 161 16.42 1.43 19.10
CA PRO A 161 17.39 1.15 18.02
C PRO A 161 18.13 -0.19 18.19
N ASP A 162 18.15 -0.74 19.41
CA ASP A 162 18.76 -2.03 19.77
C ASP A 162 17.75 -3.19 19.87
N ASP A 163 16.44 -2.93 19.67
CA ASP A 163 15.43 -3.97 19.78
C ASP A 163 15.45 -4.89 18.55
N VAL A 164 15.36 -6.19 18.82
CA VAL A 164 15.30 -7.22 17.78
C VAL A 164 14.02 -7.02 16.98
N PRO A 165 14.10 -6.87 15.64
CA PRO A 165 12.90 -6.72 14.83
C PRO A 165 12.07 -8.01 14.92
N VAL A 166 10.77 -7.87 15.21
CA VAL A 166 9.83 -8.99 15.33
C VAL A 166 8.71 -8.89 14.33
N MET A 167 8.26 -10.03 13.83
CA MET A 167 7.17 -10.11 12.86
C MET A 167 6.17 -11.20 13.21
N ALA A 168 4.91 -10.81 13.30
CA ALA A 168 3.79 -11.73 13.29
C ALA A 168 3.33 -11.93 11.84
N VAL A 169 2.61 -13.02 11.60
CA VAL A 169 2.07 -13.32 10.28
C VAL A 169 0.59 -13.60 10.38
N LEU A 170 -0.21 -12.82 9.66
CA LEU A 170 -1.65 -12.97 9.54
C LEU A 170 -1.97 -13.96 8.41
N VAL A 171 -2.72 -15.01 8.74
CA VAL A 171 -3.28 -15.97 7.77
C VAL A 171 -4.79 -15.75 7.75
N GLN A 172 -5.29 -15.16 6.67
CA GLN A 172 -6.67 -14.68 6.58
C GLN A 172 -7.34 -15.24 5.32
N ARG A 173 -8.63 -15.60 5.40
CA ARG A 173 -9.40 -16.02 4.23
C ARG A 173 -9.27 -14.98 3.11
N LEU A 174 -8.93 -15.42 1.91
CA LEU A 174 -8.89 -14.57 0.73
C LEU A 174 -10.32 -14.28 0.27
N VAL A 175 -10.64 -13.02 0.06
CA VAL A 175 -11.92 -12.59 -0.54
C VAL A 175 -11.73 -12.46 -2.04
N ASP A 176 -12.49 -13.22 -2.83
CA ASP A 176 -12.55 -13.07 -4.28
C ASP A 176 -13.41 -11.84 -4.61
N ALA A 177 -12.76 -10.68 -4.64
CA ALA A 177 -13.42 -9.40 -4.81
C ALA A 177 -13.90 -9.19 -6.26
N ASP A 178 -15.14 -8.69 -6.41
CA ASP A 178 -15.64 -8.14 -7.67
C ASP A 178 -15.03 -6.75 -7.92
N VAL A 179 -14.91 -5.98 -6.85
CA VAL A 179 -14.32 -4.65 -6.78
C VAL A 179 -13.52 -4.56 -5.50
N SER A 180 -12.39 -3.89 -5.54
CA SER A 180 -11.61 -3.60 -4.34
C SER A 180 -10.90 -2.28 -4.47
N GLY A 181 -10.36 -1.81 -3.35
CA GLY A 181 -9.55 -0.62 -3.37
C GLY A 181 -9.18 -0.13 -1.99
N VAL A 182 -8.97 1.18 -1.92
CA VAL A 182 -8.45 1.87 -0.75
C VAL A 182 -9.40 3.00 -0.40
N MET A 183 -9.55 3.29 0.89
CA MET A 183 -10.37 4.38 1.40
C MET A 183 -9.62 5.12 2.50
N PHE A 184 -9.55 6.44 2.40
CA PHE A 184 -9.07 7.29 3.48
C PHE A 184 -10.29 7.88 4.19
N THR A 185 -10.41 7.60 5.48
CA THR A 185 -11.52 8.12 6.29
C THR A 185 -11.28 9.61 6.63
N PRO A 186 -12.33 10.37 6.98
CA PRO A 186 -12.21 11.78 7.32
C PRO A 186 -11.24 12.04 8.48
N GLY A 187 -10.45 13.12 8.39
CA GLY A 187 -9.59 13.63 9.47
C GLY A 187 -10.34 14.46 10.50
N GLY A 188 -11.42 15.12 10.06
CA GLY A 188 -12.36 15.85 10.90
C GLY A 188 -13.80 15.81 10.39
N PRO A 189 -14.75 16.43 11.12
CA PRO A 189 -16.19 16.33 10.83
C PRO A 189 -16.61 16.91 9.48
N ALA A 190 -15.83 17.83 8.92
CA ALA A 190 -16.10 18.49 7.64
C ALA A 190 -15.37 17.82 6.46
N ASP A 191 -14.48 16.87 6.73
CA ASP A 191 -13.72 16.18 5.70
C ASP A 191 -14.57 15.09 5.05
N ALA A 192 -14.32 14.86 3.76
CA ALA A 192 -14.96 13.78 3.04
C ALA A 192 -14.17 12.49 3.17
N THR A 193 -14.86 11.37 3.02
CA THR A 193 -14.20 10.08 2.76
C THR A 193 -13.76 10.04 1.31
N GLU A 194 -12.49 9.74 1.07
CA GLU A 194 -11.92 9.56 -0.27
C GLU A 194 -11.75 8.06 -0.54
N ILE A 195 -12.29 7.57 -1.65
CA ILE A 195 -12.35 6.15 -2.00
C ILE A 195 -11.77 5.97 -3.39
N GLU A 196 -10.83 5.06 -3.54
CA GLU A 196 -10.35 4.59 -4.83
C GLU A 196 -10.76 3.13 -5.05
N ALA A 197 -11.24 2.80 -6.26
CA ALA A 197 -11.74 1.47 -6.56
C ALA A 197 -11.40 1.01 -7.99
N SER A 198 -11.04 -0.26 -8.12
CA SER A 198 -10.87 -0.95 -9.41
C SER A 198 -11.51 -2.34 -9.40
N TRP A 199 -11.61 -2.95 -10.58
CA TRP A 199 -12.19 -4.28 -10.77
C TRP A 199 -11.26 -5.38 -10.23
N GLY A 200 -11.85 -6.40 -9.61
CA GLY A 200 -11.13 -7.56 -9.09
C GLY A 200 -10.43 -7.29 -7.76
N LEU A 201 -9.33 -8.00 -7.54
CA LEU A 201 -8.51 -7.98 -6.32
C LEU A 201 -7.63 -6.73 -6.17
N GLY A 202 -7.39 -6.36 -4.92
CA GLY A 202 -6.77 -5.08 -4.51
C GLY A 202 -5.31 -4.82 -4.90
N PRO A 203 -4.44 -5.81 -5.18
CA PRO A 203 -3.04 -5.54 -5.49
C PRO A 203 -2.81 -4.56 -6.65
N SER A 204 -3.74 -4.50 -7.61
CA SER A 204 -3.65 -3.56 -8.73
C SER A 204 -3.77 -2.10 -8.31
N VAL A 205 -4.64 -1.81 -7.33
CA VAL A 205 -4.86 -0.46 -6.79
C VAL A 205 -3.71 -0.08 -5.87
N VAL A 206 -3.38 -0.93 -4.89
CA VAL A 206 -2.32 -0.67 -3.91
C VAL A 206 -0.95 -0.55 -4.59
N GLY A 207 -0.66 -1.42 -5.56
CA GLY A 207 0.56 -1.38 -6.36
C GLY A 207 0.58 -0.31 -7.46
N GLY A 208 -0.51 0.45 -7.62
CA GLY A 208 -0.60 1.54 -8.60
C GLY A 208 -0.50 1.10 -10.06
N THR A 209 -0.69 -0.19 -10.36
CA THR A 209 -0.62 -0.73 -11.73
C THR A 209 -1.88 -0.44 -12.53
N VAL A 210 -2.94 0.05 -11.87
CA VAL A 210 -4.14 0.60 -12.50
C VAL A 210 -4.39 2.02 -11.99
N THR A 211 -4.95 2.87 -12.83
CA THR A 211 -5.57 4.12 -12.37
C THR A 211 -7.00 3.80 -11.96
N PRO A 212 -7.36 3.88 -10.67
CA PRO A 212 -8.69 3.51 -10.18
C PRO A 212 -9.72 4.63 -10.46
N ASP A 213 -11.00 4.30 -10.32
CA ASP A 213 -12.03 5.32 -10.12
C ASP A 213 -11.82 5.98 -8.76
N ALA A 214 -12.12 7.27 -8.66
CA ALA A 214 -12.12 8.02 -7.40
C ALA A 214 -13.54 8.46 -7.05
N TYR A 215 -13.94 8.24 -5.81
CA TYR A 215 -15.20 8.66 -5.22
C TYR A 215 -14.93 9.48 -3.98
N ARG A 216 -15.61 10.60 -3.85
CA ARG A 216 -15.58 11.45 -2.68
C ARG A 216 -16.97 11.52 -2.09
N VAL A 217 -17.08 11.14 -0.82
CA VAL A 217 -18.34 11.07 -0.07
C VAL A 217 -18.29 12.04 1.09
N THR A 218 -19.09 13.10 1.03
CA THR A 218 -19.22 14.09 2.11
C THR A 218 -20.10 13.57 3.25
N ALA A 219 -20.05 14.23 4.41
CA ALA A 219 -20.79 13.83 5.61
C ALA A 219 -22.32 13.78 5.43
N ASP A 220 -22.87 14.55 4.49
CA ASP A 220 -24.29 14.54 4.10
C ASP A 220 -24.66 13.37 3.14
N GLY A 221 -23.68 12.54 2.76
CA GLY A 221 -23.84 11.42 1.84
C GLY A 221 -23.74 11.79 0.37
N THR A 222 -23.43 13.03 0.01
CA THR A 222 -23.25 13.42 -1.39
C THR A 222 -22.02 12.72 -1.97
N VAL A 223 -22.20 12.05 -3.11
CA VAL A 223 -21.15 11.32 -3.83
C VAL A 223 -20.74 12.10 -5.07
N THR A 224 -19.45 12.40 -5.18
CA THR A 224 -18.84 12.89 -6.43
C THR A 224 -17.85 11.86 -6.93
N ARG A 225 -17.77 11.66 -8.26
CA ARG A 225 -16.93 10.62 -8.86
C ARG A 225 -16.11 11.12 -10.03
N SER A 226 -14.89 10.61 -10.14
CA SER A 226 -13.99 10.76 -11.27
C SER A 226 -13.63 9.38 -11.80
N LEU A 227 -14.10 9.05 -13.00
CA LEU A 227 -13.94 7.72 -13.58
C LEU A 227 -12.64 7.60 -14.37
N ALA A 228 -11.95 6.48 -14.20
CA ALA A 228 -10.75 6.14 -14.95
C ALA A 228 -11.04 5.07 -16.02
N ASP A 229 -10.06 4.90 -16.93
CA ASP A 229 -10.03 3.74 -17.82
C ASP A 229 -9.27 2.64 -17.08
N LYS A 230 -9.98 1.56 -16.72
CA LYS A 230 -9.45 0.43 -15.95
C LYS A 230 -9.27 -0.77 -16.89
N PRO A 231 -8.15 -0.85 -17.65
CA PRO A 231 -8.00 -1.80 -18.75
C PRO A 231 -7.87 -3.25 -18.29
N THR A 232 -7.41 -3.46 -17.06
CA THR A 232 -7.10 -4.77 -16.50
C THR A 232 -7.77 -4.97 -15.15
N ARG A 233 -8.01 -6.23 -14.81
CA ARG A 233 -8.47 -6.70 -13.49
C ARG A 233 -7.64 -7.90 -13.06
N MET A 234 -7.50 -8.09 -11.75
CA MET A 234 -6.84 -9.26 -11.18
C MET A 234 -7.87 -10.14 -10.49
N ASP A 235 -7.95 -11.41 -10.86
CA ASP A 235 -8.86 -12.37 -10.25
C ASP A 235 -8.10 -13.63 -9.84
N ARG A 236 -8.72 -14.44 -8.99
CA ARG A 236 -8.25 -15.80 -8.73
C ARG A 236 -8.94 -16.77 -9.70
N ARG A 237 -8.16 -17.51 -10.48
CA ARG A 237 -8.62 -18.57 -11.39
C ARG A 237 -7.76 -19.81 -11.17
N ASP A 238 -8.38 -20.97 -10.99
CA ASP A 238 -7.70 -22.25 -10.76
C ASP A 238 -6.64 -22.20 -9.65
N GLY A 239 -6.94 -21.47 -8.56
CA GLY A 239 -6.05 -21.31 -7.42
C GLY A 239 -4.87 -20.34 -7.64
N ARG A 240 -4.83 -19.63 -8.77
CA ARG A 240 -3.74 -18.67 -9.09
C ARG A 240 -4.30 -17.28 -9.34
N LEU A 241 -3.47 -16.27 -9.08
CA LEU A 241 -3.79 -14.91 -9.48
C LEU A 241 -3.56 -14.74 -10.98
N VAL A 242 -4.53 -14.18 -11.67
CA VAL A 242 -4.50 -13.93 -13.11
C VAL A 242 -4.91 -12.49 -13.37
N THR A 243 -4.05 -11.74 -14.05
CA THR A 243 -4.40 -10.45 -14.62
C THR A 243 -5.04 -10.68 -15.98
N SER A 244 -6.22 -10.12 -16.21
CA SER A 244 -6.95 -10.21 -17.48
C SER A 244 -7.51 -8.87 -17.91
N ASP A 245 -7.79 -8.73 -19.20
CA ASP A 245 -8.40 -7.52 -19.74
C ASP A 245 -9.85 -7.37 -19.25
N VAL A 246 -10.19 -6.15 -18.86
CA VAL A 246 -11.58 -5.75 -18.66
C VAL A 246 -12.20 -5.48 -20.03
N LEU A 247 -13.41 -5.98 -20.25
CA LEU A 247 -14.14 -5.74 -21.50
C LEU A 247 -14.35 -4.24 -21.71
N ALA A 248 -14.20 -3.77 -22.96
CA ALA A 248 -14.22 -2.35 -23.28
C ALA A 248 -15.44 -1.57 -22.72
N PRO A 249 -16.67 -2.12 -22.69
CA PRO A 249 -17.82 -1.45 -22.07
C PRO A 249 -17.65 -1.22 -20.57
N ASP A 250 -16.94 -2.11 -19.86
CA ASP A 250 -16.81 -2.09 -18.40
C ASP A 250 -15.63 -1.27 -17.90
N ARG A 251 -14.64 -0.98 -18.76
CA ARG A 251 -13.41 -0.24 -18.36
C ARG A 251 -13.70 1.13 -17.77
N ARG A 252 -14.69 1.83 -18.33
CA ARG A 252 -15.12 3.18 -17.93
C ARG A 252 -16.46 3.20 -17.20
N ARG A 253 -17.03 2.04 -16.89
CA ARG A 253 -18.18 1.98 -15.98
C ARG A 253 -17.71 2.31 -14.56
N PRO A 254 -18.53 2.99 -13.76
CA PRO A 254 -18.29 3.12 -12.33
C PRO A 254 -18.18 1.73 -11.70
N THR A 255 -17.12 1.52 -10.93
CA THR A 255 -16.96 0.35 -10.06
C THR A 255 -17.98 0.31 -8.93
N LEU A 256 -18.42 1.47 -8.44
CA LEU A 256 -19.36 1.59 -7.34
C LEU A 256 -20.55 2.46 -7.78
N ASP A 257 -21.74 2.08 -7.32
CA ASP A 257 -22.88 3.00 -7.29
C ASP A 257 -22.83 3.89 -6.03
N ASP A 258 -23.65 4.94 -6.03
CA ASP A 258 -23.63 5.94 -4.95
C ASP A 258 -24.08 5.33 -3.61
N THR A 259 -24.95 4.31 -3.64
CA THR A 259 -25.40 3.59 -2.44
C THR A 259 -24.25 2.80 -1.81
N THR A 260 -23.46 2.10 -2.62
CA THR A 260 -22.31 1.33 -2.15
C THR A 260 -21.19 2.25 -1.68
N ALA A 261 -20.94 3.35 -2.38
CA ALA A 261 -19.97 4.36 -1.94
C ALA A 261 -20.35 4.96 -0.58
N ALA A 262 -21.63 5.28 -0.35
CA ALA A 262 -22.12 5.78 0.93
C ALA A 262 -22.02 4.71 2.05
N ARG A 263 -22.36 3.44 1.76
CA ARG A 263 -22.19 2.31 2.71
C ARG A 263 -20.72 2.15 3.12
N LEU A 264 -19.80 2.28 2.17
CA LEU A 264 -18.38 2.18 2.42
C LEU A 264 -17.86 3.36 3.25
N ALA A 265 -18.30 4.59 2.98
CA ALA A 265 -17.97 5.75 3.79
C ALA A 265 -18.48 5.63 5.24
N ALA A 266 -19.71 5.12 5.44
CA ALA A 266 -20.25 4.85 6.76
C ALA A 266 -19.45 3.75 7.50
N LEU A 267 -19.01 2.72 6.78
CA LEU A 267 -18.09 1.71 7.32
C LEU A 267 -16.75 2.34 7.74
N GLY A 268 -16.19 3.24 6.91
CA GLY A 268 -14.99 4.01 7.22
C GLY A 268 -15.10 4.82 8.50
N ALA A 269 -16.20 5.54 8.69
CA ALA A 269 -16.45 6.32 9.91
C ALA A 269 -16.47 5.42 11.17
N ARG A 270 -17.08 4.23 11.08
CA ARG A 270 -17.07 3.25 12.18
C ARG A 270 -15.67 2.72 12.47
N ILE A 271 -14.89 2.43 11.43
CA ILE A 271 -13.49 1.98 11.56
C ILE A 271 -12.65 3.06 12.27
N ALA A 272 -12.76 4.32 11.83
CA ALA A 272 -12.06 5.44 12.44
C ALA A 272 -12.44 5.64 13.92
N ALA A 273 -13.72 5.48 14.27
CA ALA A 273 -14.18 5.56 15.65
C ALA A 273 -13.63 4.42 16.53
N VAL A 274 -13.53 3.19 16.00
CA VAL A 274 -12.97 2.04 16.72
C VAL A 274 -11.45 2.18 16.92
N LEU A 275 -10.74 2.72 15.92
CA LEU A 275 -9.27 2.83 15.92
C LEU A 275 -8.76 4.18 16.43
N GLY A 276 -9.64 5.13 16.77
CA GLY A 276 -9.30 6.37 17.46
C GLY A 276 -8.72 7.47 16.56
N GLY A 277 -9.00 7.46 15.26
CA GLY A 277 -8.50 8.50 14.34
C GLY A 277 -8.68 8.13 12.86
N ALA A 278 -8.24 9.01 11.96
CA ALA A 278 -8.33 8.79 10.52
C ALA A 278 -7.55 7.56 10.07
N GLN A 279 -8.15 6.76 9.19
CA GLN A 279 -7.60 5.48 8.73
C GLN A 279 -7.47 5.44 7.21
N ASP A 280 -6.37 4.86 6.75
CA ASP A 280 -6.18 4.29 5.42
C ASP A 280 -6.62 2.82 5.48
N VAL A 281 -7.68 2.50 4.73
CA VAL A 281 -8.40 1.23 4.78
C VAL A 281 -8.34 0.54 3.43
N GLU A 282 -7.79 -0.67 3.39
CA GLU A 282 -7.96 -1.57 2.24
C GLU A 282 -9.27 -2.35 2.39
N TRP A 283 -10.06 -2.41 1.33
CA TRP A 283 -11.38 -3.04 1.35
C TRP A 283 -11.67 -3.83 0.07
N ALA A 284 -12.63 -4.74 0.17
CA ALA A 284 -13.17 -5.50 -0.95
C ALA A 284 -14.70 -5.52 -0.92
N LEU A 285 -15.30 -5.57 -2.10
CA LEU A 285 -16.71 -5.84 -2.35
C LEU A 285 -16.80 -7.17 -3.08
N ALA A 286 -17.50 -8.14 -2.50
CA ALA A 286 -17.71 -9.45 -3.09
C ALA A 286 -19.17 -9.86 -2.90
N GLY A 287 -19.90 -10.09 -4.00
CA GLY A 287 -21.31 -10.49 -3.94
C GLY A 287 -22.21 -9.48 -3.22
N GLY A 288 -21.87 -8.18 -3.25
CA GLY A 288 -22.62 -7.11 -2.57
C GLY A 288 -22.23 -6.87 -1.11
N GLU A 289 -21.35 -7.69 -0.55
CA GLU A 289 -20.84 -7.60 0.82
C GLU A 289 -19.49 -6.87 0.88
N LEU A 290 -19.36 -5.95 1.83
CA LEU A 290 -18.14 -5.19 2.07
C LEU A 290 -17.26 -5.91 3.09
N TRP A 291 -15.96 -5.98 2.80
CA TRP A 291 -14.95 -6.61 3.64
C TRP A 291 -13.80 -5.65 3.91
N VAL A 292 -13.36 -5.57 5.16
CA VAL A 292 -12.19 -4.81 5.57
C VAL A 292 -10.97 -5.73 5.55
N LEU A 293 -9.99 -5.40 4.73
CA LEU A 293 -8.79 -6.20 4.52
C LEU A 293 -7.61 -5.69 5.35
N GLN A 294 -7.51 -4.36 5.54
CA GLN A 294 -6.49 -3.72 6.37
C GLN A 294 -7.03 -2.37 6.85
N ALA A 295 -6.57 -1.90 8.00
CA ALA A 295 -6.73 -0.51 8.43
C ALA A 295 -5.46 -0.05 9.15
N ARG A 296 -5.01 1.16 8.86
CA ARG A 296 -3.86 1.81 9.50
C ARG A 296 -4.07 3.32 9.61
N PRO A 297 -3.39 4.02 10.54
CA PRO A 297 -3.48 5.48 10.61
C PRO A 297 -3.08 6.17 9.30
N VAL A 298 -3.76 7.26 8.95
CA VAL A 298 -3.32 8.14 7.85
C VAL A 298 -2.09 8.92 8.31
N THR A 299 -0.96 8.77 7.60
CA THR A 299 0.32 9.39 7.96
C THR A 299 0.58 10.75 7.30
N ALA A 300 -0.22 11.14 6.30
CA ALA A 300 -0.05 12.41 5.60
C ALA A 300 -1.36 12.93 4.96
N ASP A 301 -1.55 14.24 5.00
CA ASP A 301 -2.73 14.94 4.46
C ASP A 301 -2.95 14.67 2.97
N LEU A 302 -4.21 14.57 2.58
CA LEU A 302 -4.57 14.47 1.17
C LEU A 302 -4.47 15.84 0.46
N PRO A 303 -4.12 15.86 -0.84
CA PRO A 303 -4.28 17.04 -1.66
C PRO A 303 -5.72 17.56 -1.59
N GLY A 304 -5.89 18.88 -1.54
CA GLY A 304 -7.22 19.48 -1.57
C GLY A 304 -7.92 19.17 -2.90
N PRO A 305 -9.24 19.44 -3.01
CA PRO A 305 -9.99 19.21 -4.24
C PRO A 305 -9.29 19.82 -5.44
N ARG A 306 -9.24 19.05 -6.55
CA ARG A 306 -8.69 19.51 -7.83
C ARG A 306 -9.32 20.87 -8.17
N PRO A 307 -8.54 21.94 -8.37
CA PRO A 307 -9.08 23.13 -8.99
C PRO A 307 -9.67 22.71 -10.35
N GLY A 308 -10.88 23.14 -10.68
CA GLY A 308 -11.48 22.88 -11.99
C GLY A 308 -10.50 23.25 -13.11
N PRO A 309 -10.60 22.63 -14.30
CA PRO A 309 -9.64 22.84 -15.38
C PRO A 309 -9.50 24.35 -15.66
N ARG A 310 -8.33 24.93 -15.33
CA ARG A 310 -8.02 26.32 -15.68
C ARG A 310 -7.77 26.36 -17.18
N GLN A 311 -8.83 26.58 -17.96
CA GLN A 311 -8.72 26.99 -19.35
C GLN A 311 -8.33 28.48 -19.38
N GLY A 312 -7.06 28.76 -19.09
CA GLY A 312 -6.45 30.02 -19.48
C GLY A 312 -6.20 30.06 -21.00
N PRO A 313 -6.07 31.24 -21.63
CA PRO A 313 -5.76 31.34 -23.05
C PRO A 313 -4.46 30.58 -23.34
N ARG A 314 -4.54 29.60 -24.23
CA ARG A 314 -3.38 28.81 -24.66
C ARG A 314 -2.45 29.75 -25.44
N ALA A 315 -1.35 30.18 -24.83
CA ALA A 315 -0.33 30.94 -25.53
C ALA A 315 0.20 30.07 -26.69
N ALA A 316 0.13 30.59 -27.91
CA ALA A 316 0.69 29.93 -29.08
C ALA A 316 2.20 29.76 -28.87
N GLY A 317 2.68 28.51 -28.80
CA GLY A 317 4.10 28.18 -28.54
C GLY A 317 4.41 27.62 -27.14
N ALA A 318 3.42 27.46 -26.25
CA ALA A 318 3.67 26.84 -24.94
C ALA A 318 4.02 25.33 -25.07
N PRO A 319 5.02 24.82 -24.33
CA PRO A 319 5.41 23.41 -24.35
C PRO A 319 4.23 22.48 -24.01
N ALA A 320 4.23 21.28 -24.60
CA ALA A 320 3.20 20.28 -24.36
C ALA A 320 3.11 19.96 -22.86
N THR A 321 2.00 20.37 -22.25
CA THR A 321 1.72 20.10 -20.84
C THR A 321 0.99 18.78 -20.73
N LEU A 322 1.60 17.82 -20.02
CA LEU A 322 0.93 16.57 -19.66
C LEU A 322 0.10 16.80 -18.40
N THR A 323 -1.00 16.06 -18.27
CA THR A 323 -1.90 16.18 -17.12
C THR A 323 -2.15 14.82 -16.49
N GLY A 324 -2.35 14.80 -15.18
CA GLY A 324 -2.63 13.62 -14.39
C GLY A 324 -3.39 13.95 -13.11
N THR A 325 -3.38 13.01 -12.18
CA THR A 325 -3.95 13.11 -10.84
C THR A 325 -2.95 13.79 -9.89
N PRO A 326 -3.32 14.88 -9.21
CA PRO A 326 -2.51 15.47 -8.14
C PRO A 326 -2.28 14.45 -7.01
N GLY A 327 -1.05 13.97 -6.83
CA GLY A 327 -0.71 12.96 -5.83
C GLY A 327 -0.10 13.55 -4.54
N SER A 328 0.70 14.60 -4.68
CA SER A 328 1.34 15.32 -3.58
C SER A 328 1.56 16.77 -3.97
N ARG A 329 1.25 17.71 -3.08
CA ARG A 329 1.26 19.16 -3.37
C ARG A 329 2.68 19.70 -3.60
N GLY A 330 2.75 20.90 -4.18
CA GLY A 330 3.99 21.63 -4.39
C GLY A 330 4.44 21.67 -5.85
N THR A 331 5.56 22.32 -6.10
CA THR A 331 6.17 22.47 -7.43
C THR A 331 7.66 22.19 -7.36
N ALA A 332 8.17 21.43 -8.32
CA ALA A 332 9.60 21.17 -8.42
C ALA A 332 10.04 21.14 -9.88
N THR A 333 11.28 21.57 -10.12
CA THR A 333 11.92 21.51 -11.44
C THR A 333 13.20 20.72 -11.35
N GLY A 334 13.40 19.79 -12.27
CA GLY A 334 14.59 18.95 -12.32
C GLY A 334 14.73 18.20 -13.64
N ALA A 335 15.86 17.53 -13.84
CA ALA A 335 16.07 16.70 -15.02
C ALA A 335 15.20 15.44 -14.94
N ALA A 336 14.49 15.12 -16.02
CA ALA A 336 13.72 13.90 -16.15
C ALA A 336 14.66 12.69 -16.03
N ARG A 337 14.29 11.72 -15.20
CA ARG A 337 14.89 10.39 -15.20
C ARG A 337 13.82 9.36 -15.45
N ILE A 338 13.86 8.77 -16.64
CA ILE A 338 12.95 7.70 -17.02
C ILE A 338 13.50 6.39 -16.46
N VAL A 339 12.79 5.84 -15.48
CA VAL A 339 13.13 4.61 -14.77
C VAL A 339 12.03 3.60 -15.06
N ARG A 340 12.39 2.44 -15.62
CA ARG A 340 11.43 1.37 -15.98
C ARG A 340 11.47 0.19 -15.02
N GLY A 341 12.52 0.10 -14.22
CA GLY A 341 12.67 -0.94 -13.21
C GLY A 341 14.02 -0.86 -12.49
N PRO A 342 14.34 -1.88 -11.66
CA PRO A 342 15.51 -1.87 -10.78
C PRO A 342 16.85 -1.62 -11.48
N ALA A 343 17.00 -2.06 -12.73
CA ALA A 343 18.22 -1.85 -13.52
C ALA A 343 18.54 -0.37 -13.75
N ASP A 344 17.53 0.50 -13.73
CA ASP A 344 17.69 1.95 -13.93
C ASP A 344 17.98 2.71 -12.63
N PHE A 345 17.86 2.08 -11.46
CA PHE A 345 17.90 2.79 -10.17
C PHE A 345 19.21 3.55 -9.95
N GLY A 346 20.34 2.99 -10.40
CA GLY A 346 21.66 3.63 -10.30
C GLY A 346 21.83 4.91 -11.11
N ARG A 347 20.88 5.24 -12.01
CA ARG A 347 20.92 6.44 -12.86
C ARG A 347 20.32 7.67 -12.16
N VAL A 348 19.48 7.47 -11.16
CA VAL A 348 18.81 8.56 -10.44
C VAL A 348 19.81 9.31 -9.57
N ARG A 349 19.76 10.63 -9.61
CA ARG A 349 20.55 11.54 -8.79
C ARG A 349 19.64 12.43 -7.95
N ALA A 350 20.19 12.98 -6.88
CA ALA A 350 19.49 13.94 -6.06
C ALA A 350 19.07 15.16 -6.91
N GLY A 351 17.80 15.57 -6.79
CA GLY A 351 17.24 16.68 -7.55
C GLY A 351 16.62 16.31 -8.91
N ASP A 352 16.71 15.05 -9.34
CA ASP A 352 16.05 14.59 -10.57
C ASP A 352 14.51 14.49 -10.38
N VAL A 353 13.76 14.64 -11.48
CA VAL A 353 12.34 14.30 -11.56
C VAL A 353 12.21 12.84 -11.97
N LEU A 354 11.71 12.00 -11.09
CA LEU A 354 11.50 10.58 -11.35
C LEU A 354 10.28 10.39 -12.26
N VAL A 355 10.47 9.79 -13.43
CA VAL A 355 9.40 9.46 -14.39
C VAL A 355 9.35 7.94 -14.57
N CYS A 356 8.21 7.31 -14.29
CA CYS A 356 8.10 5.85 -14.34
C CYS A 356 6.68 5.36 -14.68
N PRO A 357 6.51 4.08 -15.05
CA PRO A 357 5.18 3.54 -15.32
C PRO A 357 4.29 3.55 -14.06
N TRP A 358 4.80 2.99 -12.96
CA TRP A 358 4.24 2.99 -11.60
C TRP A 358 5.38 2.79 -10.62
N THR A 359 5.13 2.99 -9.32
CA THR A 359 6.11 2.65 -8.27
C THR A 359 5.61 1.50 -7.43
N ASP A 360 6.57 0.75 -6.91
CA ASP A 360 6.37 -0.20 -5.84
C ASP A 360 7.35 0.14 -4.69
N PRO A 361 7.28 -0.55 -3.54
CA PRO A 361 8.12 -0.28 -2.38
C PRO A 361 9.63 -0.28 -2.66
N ALA A 362 10.12 -1.02 -3.66
CA ALA A 362 11.54 -1.03 -4.03
C ALA A 362 12.04 0.35 -4.52
N TRP A 363 11.13 1.23 -4.92
CA TRP A 363 11.43 2.57 -5.42
C TRP A 363 11.58 3.62 -4.31
N THR A 364 11.20 3.27 -3.06
CA THR A 364 11.23 4.19 -1.91
C THR A 364 12.57 4.93 -1.73
N PRO A 365 13.76 4.30 -1.91
CA PRO A 365 15.02 5.03 -1.83
C PRO A 365 15.15 6.13 -2.89
N LEU A 366 14.62 5.93 -4.10
CA LEU A 366 14.63 6.92 -5.17
C LEU A 366 13.73 8.11 -4.84
N LEU A 367 12.56 7.84 -4.24
CA LEU A 367 11.64 8.87 -3.76
C LEU A 367 12.27 9.73 -2.66
N GLY A 368 13.26 9.20 -1.93
CA GLY A 368 14.00 9.97 -0.92
C GLY A 368 14.99 10.99 -1.49
N VAL A 369 15.36 10.89 -2.77
CA VAL A 369 16.33 11.80 -3.41
C VAL A 369 15.76 12.59 -4.58
N ALA A 370 14.60 12.19 -5.11
CA ALA A 370 13.94 12.87 -6.21
C ALA A 370 13.41 14.26 -5.80
N ALA A 371 13.45 15.22 -6.73
CA ALA A 371 12.80 16.53 -6.56
C ALA A 371 11.27 16.46 -6.78
N GLY A 372 10.80 15.49 -7.57
CA GLY A 372 9.38 15.27 -7.87
C GLY A 372 9.15 13.96 -8.59
N VAL A 373 7.90 13.53 -8.67
CA VAL A 373 7.51 12.19 -9.17
C VAL A 373 6.41 12.28 -10.22
N VAL A 374 6.57 11.54 -11.30
CA VAL A 374 5.58 11.37 -12.36
C VAL A 374 5.37 9.88 -12.62
N THR A 375 4.12 9.41 -12.54
CA THR A 375 3.76 8.02 -12.86
C THR A 375 2.74 7.95 -14.00
N GLU A 376 2.80 6.91 -14.85
CA GLU A 376 1.82 6.70 -15.93
C GLU A 376 0.49 6.16 -15.42
N THR A 377 0.51 5.39 -14.33
CA THR A 377 -0.66 4.84 -13.65
C THR A 377 -0.67 5.19 -12.16
N GLY A 378 -1.76 4.87 -11.47
CA GLY A 378 -1.95 5.12 -10.04
C GLY A 378 -2.91 6.27 -9.75
N GLY A 379 -3.41 6.28 -8.52
CA GLY A 379 -4.32 7.28 -7.97
C GLY A 379 -3.70 8.08 -6.82
N VAL A 380 -4.49 8.97 -6.21
CA VAL A 380 -4.08 9.80 -5.07
C VAL A 380 -3.78 8.97 -3.81
N LEU A 381 -4.33 7.75 -3.73
CA LEU A 381 -4.10 6.82 -2.60
C LEU A 381 -3.04 5.76 -2.91
N SER A 382 -2.37 5.84 -4.06
CA SER A 382 -1.32 4.88 -4.44
C SER A 382 -0.01 5.06 -3.65
N HIS A 383 0.84 4.04 -3.67
CA HIS A 383 2.17 4.05 -3.04
C HIS A 383 3.00 5.30 -3.40
N ALA A 384 3.07 5.67 -4.69
CA ALA A 384 3.81 6.86 -5.14
C ALA A 384 3.31 8.14 -4.46
N ALA A 385 1.99 8.32 -4.36
CA ALA A 385 1.39 9.49 -3.76
C ALA A 385 1.56 9.51 -2.23
N ILE A 386 1.43 8.37 -1.55
CA ILE A 386 1.64 8.26 -0.10
C ILE A 386 3.08 8.63 0.25
N VAL A 387 4.06 7.97 -0.37
CA VAL A 387 5.47 8.21 -0.06
C VAL A 387 5.92 9.61 -0.46
N ALA A 388 5.42 10.15 -1.60
CA ALA A 388 5.73 11.52 -1.99
C ALA A 388 5.23 12.55 -0.95
N ARG A 389 4.06 12.32 -0.34
CA ARG A 389 3.54 13.17 0.74
C ARG A 389 4.35 13.05 2.02
N GLU A 390 4.70 11.83 2.42
CA GLU A 390 5.59 11.59 3.58
C GLU A 390 6.95 12.29 3.42
N ARG A 391 7.44 12.46 2.18
CA ARG A 391 8.70 13.15 1.86
C ARG A 391 8.54 14.62 1.48
N GLY A 392 7.31 15.13 1.40
CA GLY A 392 7.05 16.53 1.01
C GLY A 392 7.49 16.88 -0.42
N ILE A 393 7.53 15.91 -1.34
CA ILE A 393 7.88 16.16 -2.76
C ILE A 393 6.62 16.17 -3.64
N PRO A 394 6.56 17.01 -4.69
CA PRO A 394 5.40 17.06 -5.58
C PRO A 394 5.29 15.81 -6.44
N ALA A 395 4.04 15.37 -6.66
CA ALA A 395 3.76 14.17 -7.45
C ALA A 395 2.54 14.33 -8.35
N VAL A 396 2.65 13.86 -9.60
CA VAL A 396 1.54 13.79 -10.59
C VAL A 396 1.43 12.37 -11.13
N LEU A 397 0.28 11.75 -10.93
CA LEU A 397 0.05 10.33 -11.18
C LEU A 397 -0.87 10.11 -12.39
N GLY A 398 -0.91 8.91 -12.96
CA GLY A 398 -1.85 8.61 -14.05
C GLY A 398 -1.58 9.40 -15.34
N VAL A 399 -0.33 9.85 -15.55
CA VAL A 399 0.09 10.62 -16.73
C VAL A 399 0.38 9.66 -17.89
N ARG A 400 -0.68 9.23 -18.58
CA ARG A 400 -0.58 8.21 -19.64
C ARG A 400 0.49 8.56 -20.68
N GLY A 401 1.40 7.62 -20.94
CA GLY A 401 2.47 7.77 -21.92
C GLY A 401 3.57 8.74 -21.51
N ALA A 402 3.68 9.13 -20.23
CA ALA A 402 4.75 10.00 -19.75
C ALA A 402 6.14 9.43 -20.10
N THR A 403 6.34 8.12 -19.97
CA THR A 403 7.65 7.49 -20.20
C THR A 403 8.02 7.37 -21.67
N THR A 404 7.08 7.57 -22.59
CA THR A 404 7.30 7.56 -24.04
C THR A 404 7.31 8.96 -24.63
N THR A 405 6.57 9.88 -24.03
CA THR A 405 6.42 11.26 -24.50
C THR A 405 7.51 12.18 -23.97
N LEU A 406 7.90 12.00 -22.70
CA LEU A 406 8.98 12.78 -22.08
C LEU A 406 10.34 12.22 -22.52
N ARG A 407 11.35 13.10 -22.59
CA ARG A 407 12.72 12.74 -22.94
C ARG A 407 13.57 12.64 -21.69
N ASP A 408 14.36 11.58 -21.58
CA ASP A 408 15.33 11.43 -20.49
C ASP A 408 16.32 12.61 -20.49
N GLY A 409 16.60 13.15 -19.31
CA GLY A 409 17.45 14.32 -19.11
C GLY A 409 16.82 15.68 -19.42
N ALA A 410 15.60 15.74 -20.00
CA ALA A 410 14.92 17.01 -20.24
C ALA A 410 14.55 17.69 -18.93
N THR A 411 14.62 19.02 -18.86
CA THR A 411 14.18 19.75 -17.67
C THR A 411 12.65 19.75 -17.61
N LEU A 412 12.09 19.25 -16.52
CA LEU A 412 10.65 19.18 -16.28
C LEU A 412 10.29 20.01 -15.07
N THR A 413 9.18 20.72 -15.15
CA THR A 413 8.48 21.27 -13.99
C THR A 413 7.27 20.40 -13.69
N VAL A 414 7.22 19.87 -12.47
CA VAL A 414 6.10 19.10 -11.92
C VAL A 414 5.33 20.03 -10.99
N ASP A 415 4.06 20.27 -11.29
CA ASP A 415 3.11 20.91 -10.39
C ASP A 415 2.16 19.83 -9.84
N GLY A 416 2.51 19.34 -8.66
CA GLY A 416 1.75 18.31 -7.96
C GLY A 416 0.45 18.82 -7.34
N THR A 417 0.22 20.14 -7.33
CA THR A 417 -1.05 20.75 -6.90
C THR A 417 -2.04 20.79 -8.07
N ALA A 418 -1.58 21.24 -9.24
CA ALA A 418 -2.41 21.33 -10.45
C ALA A 418 -2.56 19.97 -11.16
N GLY A 419 -1.66 19.02 -10.89
CA GLY A 419 -1.62 17.74 -11.60
C GLY A 419 -1.06 17.89 -13.00
N THR A 420 -0.05 18.74 -13.19
CA THR A 420 0.53 19.05 -14.52
C THR A 420 2.03 18.85 -14.56
N VAL A 421 2.52 18.38 -15.71
CA VAL A 421 3.95 18.23 -15.99
C VAL A 421 4.29 18.97 -17.27
N THR A 422 5.24 19.90 -17.20
CA THR A 422 5.62 20.75 -18.32
C THR A 422 7.10 20.59 -18.60
N ALA A 423 7.45 20.33 -19.86
CA ALA A 423 8.84 20.38 -20.30
C ALA A 423 9.28 21.85 -20.40
N VAL A 424 10.38 22.21 -19.75
CA VAL A 424 11.00 23.52 -19.89
C VAL A 424 11.90 23.46 -21.12
N HIS A 425 11.55 24.21 -22.17
CA HIS A 425 12.47 24.42 -23.28
C HIS A 425 13.54 25.44 -22.85
N PRO A 426 14.81 25.21 -23.22
CA PRO A 426 15.89 26.16 -22.95
C PRO A 426 15.72 27.49 -23.65
#